data_AF-A0A538KDI8-F1
#
_entry.id   AF-A0A538KDI8-F1
#
_cell.length_a   1.000
_cell.length_b   1.000
_cell.length_c   1.000
_cell.angle_alpha   90.00
_cell.angle_beta   90.00
_cell.angle_gamma   90.00
#
_symmetry.space_group_name_H-M   'P 1'
#
loop_
_entity.id
_entity.type
_entity.pdbx_description
1 polymer ?
#
loop_
_entity_poly.entity_id
_entity_poly.type
_entity_poly.pdbx_seq_one_letter_code
_entity_poly.pdbx_strand_id
1 'polypeptide(L)'
;MQYQDDDRSDELLARALLDAGASAAVALKVGGLPLAEALTVIFHGRRDLGTIQTYVAHGGRRAGSAVRADELLRVPCDLDLAEAGDRDEAEELYAEQASALRDALIAADTVLAVWREPLAELADGTVGVDRSIDIRLRLPAHRLMPVALVAPERRITVTPVCGARTLAEGRPPLGIACAQQDIAHVYPLPDDPERCLEDFLERAADHARFLAVRLEHQELSVERFLELSGEDELPAA
;
A
#
# COMPACT_ATOMS: atom_id res chain seq x y z
N MET A 1 0.97 16.57 -12.18
CA MET A 1 0.23 15.99 -13.31
C MET A 1 0.28 14.48 -13.13
N GLN A 2 -0.60 13.93 -12.29
CA GLN A 2 -0.56 12.53 -11.84
C GLN A 2 -1.97 11.95 -11.58
N TYR A 3 -3.03 12.74 -11.86
CA TYR A 3 -4.43 12.35 -11.67
C TYR A 3 -5.04 11.60 -12.87
N GLN A 4 -4.32 11.51 -14.00
CA GLN A 4 -4.85 10.87 -15.22
C GLN A 4 -4.60 9.37 -15.32
N ASP A 5 -3.66 8.80 -14.54
CA ASP A 5 -3.38 7.35 -14.57
C ASP A 5 -4.31 6.56 -13.63
N ASP A 6 -4.69 7.13 -12.49
CA ASP A 6 -5.55 6.47 -11.48
C ASP A 6 -6.99 6.30 -12.00
N ASP A 7 -7.57 7.38 -12.58
CA ASP A 7 -8.89 7.33 -13.23
C ASP A 7 -8.90 6.34 -14.40
N ARG A 8 -7.77 6.19 -15.11
CA ARG A 8 -7.67 5.28 -16.26
C ARG A 8 -7.55 3.82 -15.81
N SER A 9 -6.87 3.54 -14.69
CA SER A 9 -6.86 2.21 -14.08
C SER A 9 -8.22 1.79 -13.55
N ASP A 10 -8.97 2.71 -12.95
CA ASP A 10 -10.33 2.45 -12.44
C ASP A 10 -11.33 2.25 -13.58
N GLU A 11 -11.23 3.03 -14.66
CA GLU A 11 -12.05 2.86 -15.86
C GLU A 11 -11.71 1.55 -16.61
N LEU A 12 -10.43 1.14 -16.61
CA LEU A 12 -9.98 -0.14 -17.14
C LEU A 12 -10.39 -1.32 -16.26
N LEU A 13 -10.46 -1.15 -14.93
CA LEU A 13 -10.96 -2.17 -13.99
C LEU A 13 -12.48 -2.33 -14.13
N ALA A 14 -13.22 -1.23 -14.26
CA ALA A 14 -14.66 -1.22 -14.51
C ALA A 14 -15.04 -1.85 -15.87
N ARG A 15 -14.28 -1.57 -16.94
CA ARG A 15 -14.46 -2.22 -18.25
C ARG A 15 -14.13 -3.71 -18.24
N ALA A 16 -13.12 -4.12 -17.47
CA ALA A 16 -12.67 -5.51 -17.45
C ALA A 16 -13.59 -6.46 -16.67
N LEU A 17 -14.43 -5.92 -15.79
CA LEU A 17 -15.51 -6.66 -15.14
C LEU A 17 -16.70 -6.95 -16.08
N LEU A 18 -16.75 -6.35 -17.28
CA LEU A 18 -17.90 -6.39 -18.19
C LEU A 18 -17.71 -7.31 -19.41
N ASP A 19 -16.50 -7.79 -19.73
CA ASP A 19 -16.26 -8.65 -20.91
C ASP A 19 -15.83 -10.08 -20.53
N ALA A 20 -16.83 -10.92 -20.27
CA ALA A 20 -16.65 -12.32 -19.86
C ALA A 20 -15.92 -13.23 -20.88
N GLY A 21 -15.67 -12.75 -22.12
CA GLY A 21 -14.91 -13.47 -23.14
C GLY A 21 -13.41 -13.16 -23.17
N ALA A 22 -12.99 -12.05 -22.55
CA ALA A 22 -11.62 -11.51 -22.64
C ALA A 22 -10.85 -11.55 -21.30
N SER A 23 -11.52 -11.86 -20.19
CA SER A 23 -10.94 -11.92 -18.85
C SER A 23 -11.34 -13.19 -18.10
N ALA A 24 -10.52 -13.56 -17.10
CA ALA A 24 -10.81 -14.62 -16.15
C ALA A 24 -10.38 -14.18 -14.75
N ALA A 25 -11.17 -14.51 -13.73
CA ALA A 25 -10.87 -14.17 -12.34
C ALA A 25 -10.97 -15.40 -11.44
N VAL A 26 -9.97 -15.59 -10.59
CA VAL A 26 -9.92 -16.66 -9.57
C VAL A 26 -9.74 -16.02 -8.20
N ALA A 27 -10.56 -16.43 -7.23
CA ALA A 27 -10.52 -15.92 -5.87
C ALA A 27 -9.99 -16.98 -4.89
N LEU A 28 -9.04 -16.59 -4.06
CA LEU A 28 -8.48 -17.37 -2.97
C LEU A 28 -8.81 -16.68 -1.64
N LYS A 29 -9.46 -17.41 -0.73
CA LYS A 29 -9.70 -16.92 0.64
C LYS A 29 -8.51 -17.25 1.54
N VAL A 30 -8.05 -16.26 2.28
CA VAL A 30 -7.08 -16.39 3.38
C VAL A 30 -7.82 -16.08 4.68
N GLY A 31 -7.69 -16.91 5.71
CA GLY A 31 -8.43 -16.73 6.97
C GLY A 31 -7.61 -17.12 8.19
N GLY A 32 -8.15 -16.83 9.37
CA GLY A 32 -7.45 -17.06 10.65
C GLY A 32 -6.35 -16.02 10.89
N LEU A 33 -6.51 -14.83 10.33
CA LEU A 33 -5.54 -13.74 10.41
C LEU A 33 -5.76 -12.93 11.70
N PRO A 34 -4.74 -12.73 12.56
CA PRO A 34 -4.85 -11.97 13.80
C PRO A 34 -5.48 -10.57 13.69
N LEU A 35 -5.19 -9.81 12.63
CA LEU A 35 -5.72 -8.45 12.45
C LEU A 35 -6.80 -8.38 11.37
N ALA A 36 -6.52 -8.94 10.20
CA ALA A 36 -7.46 -8.92 9.08
C ALA A 36 -8.69 -9.82 9.28
N GLU A 37 -8.62 -10.83 10.15
CA GLU A 37 -9.54 -11.98 10.27
C GLU A 37 -9.59 -12.86 9.01
N ALA A 38 -9.91 -12.26 7.86
CA ALA A 38 -9.87 -12.86 6.55
C ALA A 38 -9.55 -11.84 5.44
N LEU A 39 -8.89 -12.32 4.39
CA LEU A 39 -8.63 -11.61 3.14
C LEU A 39 -9.12 -12.44 1.95
N THR A 40 -9.43 -11.78 0.85
CA THR A 40 -9.68 -12.42 -0.45
C THR A 40 -8.65 -11.92 -1.44
N VAL A 41 -7.83 -12.84 -1.96
CA VAL A 41 -6.92 -12.60 -3.08
C VAL A 41 -7.68 -12.87 -4.37
N ILE A 42 -7.56 -11.98 -5.34
CA ILE A 42 -8.17 -12.13 -6.67
C ILE A 42 -7.08 -12.02 -7.71
N PHE A 43 -6.89 -13.10 -8.47
CA PHE A 43 -6.05 -13.11 -9.67
C PHE A 43 -6.94 -12.83 -10.87
N HIS A 44 -6.63 -11.78 -11.62
CA HIS A 44 -7.43 -11.32 -12.74
C HIS A 44 -6.60 -11.32 -14.03
N GLY A 45 -6.78 -12.37 -14.83
CA GLY A 45 -6.15 -12.53 -16.13
C GLY A 45 -6.89 -11.73 -17.19
N ARG A 46 -6.14 -10.93 -17.96
CA ARG A 46 -6.69 -10.06 -19.01
C ARG A 46 -5.93 -10.23 -20.31
N ARG A 47 -6.62 -10.65 -21.38
CA ARG A 47 -5.99 -10.83 -22.69
C ARG A 47 -5.48 -9.52 -23.30
N ASP A 48 -6.19 -8.42 -23.06
CA ASP A 48 -5.84 -7.10 -23.56
C ASP A 48 -4.62 -6.48 -22.85
N LEU A 49 -4.41 -6.82 -21.58
CA LEU A 49 -3.22 -6.40 -20.83
C LEU A 49 -2.04 -7.37 -20.97
N GLY A 50 -2.28 -8.61 -21.40
CA GLY A 50 -1.23 -9.64 -21.49
C GLY A 50 -0.64 -10.05 -20.14
N THR A 51 -1.36 -9.84 -19.04
CA THR A 51 -0.89 -10.14 -17.67
C THR A 51 -2.02 -10.63 -16.77
N ILE A 52 -1.66 -11.26 -15.65
CA ILE A 52 -2.57 -11.67 -14.58
C ILE A 52 -2.32 -10.75 -13.38
N GLN A 53 -3.22 -9.81 -13.16
CA GLN A 53 -3.07 -8.84 -12.08
C GLN A 53 -3.57 -9.41 -10.75
N THR A 54 -2.80 -9.18 -9.69
CA THR A 54 -3.17 -9.56 -8.33
C THR A 54 -3.82 -8.41 -7.57
N TYR A 55 -4.95 -8.70 -6.93
CA TYR A 55 -5.67 -7.80 -6.04
C TYR A 55 -5.96 -8.46 -4.69
N VAL A 56 -6.04 -7.65 -3.64
CA VAL A 56 -6.40 -8.11 -2.29
C VAL A 56 -7.54 -7.26 -1.74
N ALA A 57 -8.59 -7.91 -1.28
CA ALA A 57 -9.72 -7.28 -0.60
C ALA A 57 -9.82 -7.76 0.84
N HIS A 58 -10.29 -6.88 1.73
CA HIS A 58 -10.63 -7.27 3.09
C HIS A 58 -11.88 -8.16 3.13
N GLY A 59 -11.88 -9.13 4.06
CA GLY A 59 -12.96 -10.08 4.30
C GLY A 59 -12.84 -11.37 3.48
N GLY A 60 -13.58 -12.40 3.91
CA GLY A 60 -13.59 -13.72 3.27
C GLY A 60 -14.74 -13.89 2.28
N ARG A 61 -14.63 -13.27 1.10
CA ARG A 61 -15.65 -13.29 0.05
C ARG A 61 -15.75 -14.67 -0.60
N ARG A 62 -16.93 -15.02 -1.10
CA ARG A 62 -17.20 -16.30 -1.78
C ARG A 62 -17.11 -16.12 -3.29
N ALA A 63 -16.87 -17.21 -4.01
CA ALA A 63 -16.99 -17.22 -5.47
C ALA A 63 -18.36 -16.65 -5.91
N GLY A 64 -18.35 -15.78 -6.93
CA GLY A 64 -19.53 -15.08 -7.42
C GLY A 64 -19.99 -13.85 -6.61
N SER A 65 -19.29 -13.50 -5.52
CA SER A 65 -19.57 -12.26 -4.80
C SER A 65 -19.08 -11.07 -5.63
N ALA A 66 -19.93 -10.04 -5.79
CA ALA A 66 -19.49 -8.77 -6.35
C ALA A 66 -18.47 -8.11 -5.41
N VAL A 67 -17.41 -7.56 -5.99
CA VAL A 67 -16.42 -6.74 -5.29
C VAL A 67 -16.33 -5.43 -6.05
N ARG A 68 -16.46 -4.33 -5.33
CA ARG A 68 -16.37 -3.01 -5.95
C ARG A 68 -14.90 -2.64 -6.16
N ALA A 69 -14.65 -1.77 -7.14
CA ALA A 69 -13.29 -1.29 -7.43
C ALA A 69 -12.64 -0.64 -6.19
N ASP A 70 -13.40 0.13 -5.43
CA ASP A 70 -12.98 0.78 -4.18
C ASP A 70 -12.76 -0.18 -2.99
N GLU A 71 -12.87 -1.49 -3.22
CA GLU A 71 -12.55 -2.55 -2.25
C GLU A 71 -11.32 -3.38 -2.66
N LEU A 72 -10.73 -3.11 -3.84
CA LEU A 72 -9.65 -3.89 -4.43
C LEU A 72 -8.32 -3.16 -4.32
N LEU A 73 -7.46 -3.60 -3.40
CA LEU A 73 -6.09 -3.13 -3.34
C LEU A 73 -5.27 -3.85 -4.42
N ARG A 74 -4.68 -3.10 -5.36
CA ARG A 74 -3.71 -3.64 -6.32
C ARG A 74 -2.40 -4.00 -5.61
N VAL A 75 -1.97 -5.26 -5.74
CA VAL A 75 -0.73 -5.78 -5.15
C VAL A 75 0.17 -6.29 -6.27
N PRO A 76 1.29 -5.64 -6.60
CA PRO A 76 2.12 -5.96 -7.77
C PRO A 76 2.98 -7.22 -7.59
N CYS A 77 2.35 -8.27 -7.08
CA CYS A 77 2.82 -9.64 -6.96
C CYS A 77 2.00 -10.51 -7.91
N ASP A 78 2.22 -10.33 -9.20
CA ASP A 78 1.38 -10.90 -10.26
C ASP A 78 1.69 -12.37 -10.49
N LEU A 79 0.64 -13.14 -10.78
CA LEU A 79 0.76 -14.56 -11.12
C LEU A 79 1.39 -14.69 -12.51
N ASP A 80 2.38 -15.58 -12.64
CA ASP A 80 3.04 -15.84 -13.91
C ASP A 80 3.05 -17.34 -14.21
N LEU A 81 2.33 -17.75 -15.25
CA LEU A 81 2.19 -19.14 -15.67
C LEU A 81 2.91 -19.40 -17.00
N ALA A 82 3.75 -18.47 -17.48
CA ALA A 82 4.33 -18.52 -18.83
C ALA A 82 5.28 -19.72 -19.04
N GLU A 83 5.87 -20.23 -17.97
CA GLU A 83 6.80 -21.39 -18.00
C GLU A 83 6.07 -22.74 -18.08
N ALA A 84 4.74 -22.78 -17.93
CA ALA A 84 3.99 -24.02 -18.08
C ALA A 84 3.93 -24.46 -19.54
N GLY A 85 4.37 -25.70 -19.82
CA GLY A 85 4.28 -26.33 -21.13
C GLY A 85 2.89 -26.87 -21.45
N ASP A 86 2.09 -27.16 -20.43
CA ASP A 86 0.71 -27.60 -20.58
C ASP A 86 -0.21 -27.11 -19.45
N ARG A 87 -1.46 -27.61 -19.47
CA ARG A 87 -2.48 -27.22 -18.49
C ARG A 87 -2.17 -27.73 -17.09
N ASP A 88 -1.66 -28.96 -16.98
CA ASP A 88 -1.43 -29.58 -15.67
C ASP A 88 -0.26 -28.87 -14.98
N GLU A 89 0.81 -28.57 -15.72
CA GLU A 89 1.92 -27.74 -15.24
C GLU A 89 1.45 -26.32 -14.85
N ALA A 90 0.50 -25.72 -15.59
CA ALA A 90 -0.05 -24.41 -15.23
C ALA A 90 -0.87 -24.46 -13.94
N GLU A 91 -1.61 -25.55 -13.69
CA GLU A 91 -2.35 -25.77 -12.44
C GLU A 91 -1.39 -25.96 -11.25
N GLU A 92 -0.27 -26.65 -11.45
CA GLU A 92 0.80 -26.79 -10.45
C GLU A 92 1.47 -25.46 -10.12
N LEU A 93 1.90 -24.68 -11.12
CA LEU A 93 2.50 -23.35 -10.93
C LEU A 93 1.53 -22.39 -10.23
N TYR A 94 0.24 -22.43 -10.59
CA TYR A 94 -0.78 -21.65 -9.89
C TYR A 94 -0.85 -22.01 -8.41
N ALA A 95 -0.91 -23.31 -8.08
CA ALA A 95 -1.02 -23.75 -6.70
C ALA A 95 0.20 -23.36 -5.85
N GLU A 96 1.40 -23.45 -6.43
CA GLU A 96 2.65 -23.03 -5.79
C GLU A 96 2.65 -21.52 -5.50
N GLN A 97 2.42 -20.71 -6.54
CA GLN A 97 2.47 -19.25 -6.43
C GLN A 97 1.36 -18.69 -5.55
N ALA A 98 0.13 -19.21 -5.67
CA ALA A 98 -0.97 -18.82 -4.80
C ALA A 98 -0.69 -19.18 -3.33
N SER A 99 -0.02 -20.31 -3.08
CA SER A 99 0.41 -20.68 -1.73
C SER A 99 1.52 -19.76 -1.21
N ALA A 100 2.49 -19.38 -2.03
CA ALA A 100 3.54 -18.44 -1.66
C ALA A 100 2.97 -17.06 -1.25
N LEU A 101 2.00 -16.54 -2.01
CA LEU A 101 1.32 -15.29 -1.67
C LEU A 101 0.47 -15.41 -0.41
N ARG A 102 -0.28 -16.51 -0.26
CA ARG A 102 -1.07 -16.79 0.97
C ARG A 102 -0.17 -16.78 2.20
N ASP A 103 0.95 -17.48 2.15
CA ASP A 103 1.88 -17.59 3.28
C ASP A 103 2.53 -16.23 3.59
N ALA A 104 2.84 -15.43 2.55
CA ALA A 104 3.32 -14.06 2.72
C ALA A 104 2.29 -13.14 3.42
N LEU A 105 1.00 -13.25 3.05
CA LEU A 105 -0.09 -12.50 3.70
C LEU A 105 -0.26 -12.90 5.16
N ILE A 106 -0.21 -14.20 5.47
CA ILE A 106 -0.31 -14.69 6.85
C ILE A 106 0.87 -14.17 7.68
N ALA A 107 2.09 -14.29 7.16
CA ALA A 107 3.29 -13.82 7.83
C ALA A 107 3.24 -12.31 8.10
N ALA A 108 2.85 -11.51 7.09
CA ALA A 108 2.78 -10.07 7.22
C ALA A 108 1.67 -9.60 8.20
N ASP A 109 0.50 -10.25 8.22
CA ASP A 109 -0.56 -9.95 9.21
C ASP A 109 -0.11 -10.30 10.63
N THR A 110 0.60 -11.43 10.77
CA THR A 110 1.16 -11.87 12.06
C THR A 110 2.22 -10.90 12.57
N VAL A 111 3.17 -10.50 11.70
CA VAL A 111 4.19 -9.52 12.07
C VAL A 111 3.53 -8.19 12.42
N LEU A 112 2.57 -7.71 11.61
CA LEU A 112 1.85 -6.49 11.92
C LEU A 112 1.12 -6.59 13.27
N ALA A 113 0.58 -7.76 13.65
CA ALA A 113 -0.03 -7.96 14.96
C ALA A 113 0.97 -7.77 16.11
N VAL A 114 2.21 -8.23 15.93
CA VAL A 114 3.30 -8.03 16.92
C VAL A 114 3.64 -6.55 17.07
N TRP A 115 3.60 -5.77 15.99
CA TRP A 115 3.87 -4.32 16.04
C TRP A 115 2.83 -3.51 16.81
N ARG A 116 1.65 -4.09 17.10
CA ARG A 116 0.54 -3.37 17.74
C ARG A 116 0.87 -2.87 19.14
N GLU A 117 1.50 -3.71 19.95
CA GLU A 117 1.82 -3.40 21.35
C GLU A 117 2.93 -2.34 21.44
N PRO A 118 4.09 -2.49 20.78
CA PRO A 118 5.12 -1.43 20.72
C PRO A 118 4.59 -0.09 20.21
N LEU A 119 3.73 -0.11 19.19
CA LEU A 119 3.11 1.12 18.69
C LEU A 119 2.17 1.77 19.72
N ALA A 120 1.42 0.97 20.49
CA ALA A 120 0.52 1.48 21.52
C ALA A 120 1.29 2.08 22.70
N GLU A 121 2.37 1.43 23.13
CA GLU A 121 3.25 1.94 24.19
C GLU A 121 3.90 3.26 23.79
N LEU A 122 4.45 3.33 22.57
CA LEU A 122 5.09 4.52 22.03
C LEU A 122 4.09 5.67 21.78
N ALA A 123 2.86 5.34 21.38
CA ALA A 123 1.81 6.33 21.19
C ALA A 123 1.19 6.85 22.50
N ASP A 124 1.43 6.17 23.63
CA ASP A 124 0.73 6.37 24.90
C ASP A 124 -0.80 6.42 24.70
N GLY A 125 -1.31 5.49 23.88
CA GLY A 125 -2.65 5.64 23.31
C GLY A 125 -3.21 4.39 22.63
N THR A 126 -4.39 4.56 22.03
CA THR A 126 -5.10 3.47 21.38
C THR A 126 -4.64 3.27 19.95
N VAL A 127 -4.16 2.07 19.63
CA VAL A 127 -3.89 1.66 18.24
C VAL A 127 -5.13 1.03 17.62
N GLY A 128 -5.63 1.67 16.55
CA GLY A 128 -6.70 1.17 15.70
C GLY A 128 -6.17 0.27 14.58
N VAL A 129 -7.07 -0.54 14.01
CA VAL A 129 -6.81 -1.33 12.80
C VAL A 129 -7.64 -0.76 11.66
N ASP A 130 -6.98 -0.11 10.71
CA ASP A 130 -7.59 0.35 9.47
C ASP A 130 -7.57 -0.77 8.43
N ARG A 131 -8.71 -0.98 7.77
CA ARG A 131 -8.95 -2.02 6.77
C ARG A 131 -9.30 -1.47 5.39
N SER A 132 -9.11 -0.17 5.20
CA SER A 132 -9.37 0.53 3.95
C SER A 132 -8.24 0.32 2.94
N ILE A 133 -8.56 0.42 1.66
CA ILE A 133 -7.56 0.43 0.58
C ILE A 133 -6.88 1.81 0.45
N ASP A 134 -7.58 2.88 0.79
CA ASP A 134 -7.10 4.26 0.77
C ASP A 134 -6.47 4.64 2.12
N ILE A 135 -5.14 4.54 2.18
CA ILE A 135 -4.38 5.27 3.20
C ILE A 135 -3.91 6.56 2.53
N ARG A 136 -4.32 7.71 3.07
CA ARG A 136 -3.98 9.04 2.52
C ARG A 136 -2.51 9.42 2.79
N LEU A 137 -1.60 8.49 2.58
CA LEU A 137 -0.17 8.58 2.86
C LEU A 137 0.59 8.06 1.65
N ARG A 138 1.68 8.75 1.31
CA ARG A 138 2.59 8.30 0.25
C ARG A 138 3.56 7.30 0.83
N LEU A 139 3.46 6.05 0.40
CA LEU A 139 4.41 5.02 0.76
C LEU A 139 5.50 4.89 -0.31
N PRO A 140 6.75 4.55 0.07
CA PRO A 140 7.83 4.30 -0.89
C PRO A 140 7.72 2.93 -1.57
N ALA A 141 6.78 2.08 -1.14
CA ALA A 141 6.52 0.75 -1.69
C ALA A 141 5.02 0.43 -1.68
N HIS A 142 4.60 -0.55 -2.47
CA HIS A 142 3.19 -0.93 -2.59
C HIS A 142 2.72 -1.67 -1.35
N ARG A 143 1.48 -1.43 -0.92
CA ARG A 143 0.89 -2.19 0.17
C ARG A 143 0.70 -3.64 -0.24
N LEU A 144 0.97 -4.57 0.69
CA LEU A 144 0.72 -5.99 0.48
C LEU A 144 -0.74 -6.37 0.73
N MET A 145 -1.41 -5.68 1.66
CA MET A 145 -2.79 -5.98 2.05
C MET A 145 -3.51 -4.70 2.51
N PRO A 146 -4.85 -4.67 2.46
CA PRO A 146 -5.65 -3.53 2.90
C PRO A 146 -5.82 -3.56 4.42
N VAL A 147 -4.71 -3.66 5.17
CA VAL A 147 -4.68 -3.61 6.63
C VAL A 147 -3.52 -2.73 7.08
N ALA A 148 -3.77 -1.87 8.06
CA ALA A 148 -2.77 -1.03 8.68
C ALA A 148 -3.10 -0.84 10.17
N LEU A 149 -2.06 -0.67 10.99
CA LEU A 149 -2.21 -0.14 12.34
C LEU A 149 -2.15 1.38 12.27
N VAL A 150 -3.00 2.04 13.05
CA VAL A 150 -3.07 3.50 13.11
C VAL A 150 -3.01 3.95 14.56
N ALA A 151 -2.03 4.78 14.89
CA ALA A 151 -1.93 5.51 16.14
C ALA A 151 -2.31 6.97 15.88
N PRO A 152 -3.60 7.36 16.03
CA PRO A 152 -4.09 8.66 15.61
C PRO A 152 -3.48 9.82 16.41
N GLU A 153 -3.14 9.61 17.68
CA GLU A 153 -2.54 10.62 18.57
C GLU A 153 -1.17 11.06 18.07
N ARG A 154 -0.38 10.10 17.56
CA ARG A 154 0.92 10.35 16.92
C ARG A 154 0.82 10.49 15.40
N ARG A 155 -0.36 10.31 14.81
CA ARG A 155 -0.62 10.25 13.36
C ARG A 155 0.26 9.24 12.61
N ILE A 156 0.69 8.17 13.28
CA ILE A 156 1.53 7.13 12.69
C ILE A 156 0.63 6.05 12.10
N THR A 157 0.95 5.64 10.89
CA THR A 157 0.37 4.45 10.24
C THR A 157 1.48 3.44 9.99
N VAL A 158 1.24 2.19 10.38
CA VAL A 158 2.14 1.06 10.15
C VAL A 158 1.44 0.06 9.26
N THR A 159 2.03 -0.32 8.13
CA THR A 159 1.41 -1.25 7.17
C THR A 159 2.43 -2.11 6.44
N PRO A 160 2.13 -3.38 6.19
CA PRO A 160 3.00 -4.24 5.41
C PRO A 160 3.02 -3.82 3.95
N VAL A 161 4.23 -3.75 3.41
CA VAL A 161 4.50 -3.39 2.02
C VAL A 161 5.27 -4.49 1.31
N CYS A 162 5.22 -4.45 -0.02
CA CYS A 162 5.93 -5.35 -0.90
C CYS A 162 6.59 -4.60 -2.06
N GLY A 163 7.67 -5.20 -2.57
CA GLY A 163 8.26 -4.81 -3.85
C GLY A 163 7.48 -5.42 -5.02
N ALA A 164 7.47 -4.73 -6.16
CA ALA A 164 6.90 -5.28 -7.40
C ALA A 164 7.77 -6.43 -7.92
N ARG A 165 7.16 -7.61 -8.10
CA ARG A 165 7.82 -8.84 -8.55
C ARG A 165 6.78 -9.86 -8.99
N THR A 166 7.04 -10.69 -9.98
CA THR A 166 6.15 -11.84 -10.27
C THR A 166 6.22 -12.90 -9.16
N LEU A 167 5.16 -13.69 -8.96
CA LEU A 167 5.19 -14.78 -7.99
C LEU A 167 6.04 -15.97 -8.46
N ALA A 168 6.35 -16.08 -9.76
CA ALA A 168 7.28 -17.07 -10.30
C ALA A 168 8.73 -16.83 -9.82
N GLU A 169 9.10 -15.58 -9.53
CA GLU A 169 10.39 -15.22 -8.91
C GLU A 169 10.42 -15.50 -7.38
N GLY A 170 9.38 -16.13 -6.85
CA GLY A 170 9.27 -16.58 -5.47
C GLY A 170 8.47 -15.63 -4.57
N ARG A 171 8.73 -15.70 -3.27
CA ARG A 171 7.98 -14.92 -2.27
C ARG A 171 8.16 -13.41 -2.52
N PRO A 172 7.10 -12.60 -2.36
CA PRO A 172 7.20 -11.16 -2.43
C PRO A 172 8.32 -10.63 -1.51
N PRO A 173 9.14 -9.65 -1.94
CA PRO A 173 10.02 -8.93 -1.02
C PRO A 173 9.15 -8.13 -0.05
N LEU A 174 9.23 -8.44 1.26
CA LEU A 174 8.34 -7.86 2.27
C LEU A 174 9.07 -6.89 3.20
N GLY A 175 8.34 -5.87 3.65
CA GLY A 175 8.76 -4.97 4.72
C GLY A 175 7.57 -4.38 5.47
N ILE A 176 7.85 -3.63 6.53
CA ILE A 176 6.86 -2.84 7.27
C ILE A 176 7.14 -1.37 7.01
N ALA A 177 6.16 -0.67 6.44
CA ALA A 177 6.23 0.78 6.31
C ALA A 177 5.69 1.45 7.57
N CYS A 178 6.47 2.36 8.16
CA CYS A 178 5.97 3.39 9.06
C CYS A 178 5.80 4.68 8.29
N ALA A 179 4.67 5.35 8.46
CA ALA A 179 4.33 6.56 7.73
C ALA A 179 3.58 7.58 8.58
N GLN A 180 3.89 8.84 8.31
CA GLN A 180 3.18 10.03 8.76
C GLN A 180 2.98 10.94 7.53
N GLN A 181 2.27 12.05 7.71
CA GLN A 181 2.17 13.04 6.63
C GLN A 181 3.59 13.48 6.21
N ASP A 182 3.85 13.41 4.90
CA ASP A 182 5.09 13.85 4.25
C ASP A 182 6.37 13.05 4.55
N ILE A 183 6.31 12.02 5.42
CA ILE A 183 7.44 11.11 5.67
C ILE A 183 7.00 9.65 5.81
N ALA A 184 7.75 8.75 5.17
CA ALA A 184 7.58 7.32 5.31
C ALA A 184 8.94 6.60 5.22
N HIS A 185 9.05 5.48 5.93
CA HIS A 185 10.23 4.61 5.89
C HIS A 185 9.82 3.14 5.92
N VAL A 186 10.60 2.27 5.27
CA VAL A 186 10.34 0.83 5.21
C VAL A 186 11.43 0.08 5.95
N TYR A 187 11.02 -0.66 6.96
CA TYR A 187 11.87 -1.55 7.75
C TYR A 187 11.75 -2.99 7.21
N PRO A 188 12.85 -3.74 7.17
CA PRO A 188 12.81 -5.19 6.98
C PRO A 188 11.88 -5.87 8.00
N LEU A 189 11.17 -6.93 7.59
CA LEU A 189 10.30 -7.72 8.49
C LEU A 189 10.98 -8.28 9.77
N PRO A 190 12.25 -8.76 9.76
CA PRO A 190 12.86 -9.33 10.95
C PRO A 190 13.32 -8.29 11.97
N ASP A 191 13.22 -7.00 11.65
CA ASP A 191 13.69 -5.95 12.55
C ASP A 191 12.77 -5.80 13.76
N ASP A 192 13.37 -5.40 14.87
CA ASP A 192 12.69 -5.21 16.14
C ASP A 192 11.73 -4.00 16.09
N PRO A 193 10.42 -4.18 16.37
CA PRO A 193 9.44 -3.11 16.21
C PRO A 193 9.72 -1.88 17.08
N GLU A 194 10.16 -2.07 18.33
CA GLU A 194 10.46 -0.98 19.26
C GLU A 194 11.55 -0.07 18.68
N ARG A 195 12.68 -0.65 18.29
CA ARG A 195 13.79 0.09 17.66
C ARG A 195 13.38 0.78 16.36
N CYS A 196 12.57 0.12 15.54
CA CYS A 196 12.10 0.71 14.28
C CYS A 196 11.21 1.93 14.53
N LEU A 197 10.30 1.87 15.52
CA LEU A 197 9.42 2.97 15.87
C LEU A 197 10.19 4.14 16.49
N GLU A 198 11.19 3.87 17.34
CA GLU A 198 12.08 4.89 17.89
C GLU A 198 12.86 5.61 16.78
N ASP A 199 13.52 4.87 15.88
CA ASP A 199 14.21 5.43 14.72
C ASP A 199 13.24 6.23 13.82
N PHE A 200 12.01 5.75 13.61
CA PHE A 200 11.02 6.47 12.83
C PHE A 200 10.63 7.81 13.48
N LEU A 201 10.44 7.85 14.81
CA LEU A 201 10.15 9.09 15.52
C LEU A 201 11.28 10.11 15.41
N GLU A 202 12.54 9.66 15.49
CA GLU A 202 13.70 10.53 15.31
C GLU A 202 13.71 11.13 13.89
N ARG A 203 13.50 10.30 12.86
CA ARG A 203 13.38 10.75 11.47
C ARG A 203 12.25 11.74 11.27
N ALA A 204 11.09 11.49 11.87
CA ALA A 204 9.94 12.37 11.81
C ALA A 204 10.22 13.73 12.48
N ALA A 205 10.89 13.72 13.63
CA ALA A 205 11.28 14.93 14.34
C ALA A 205 12.31 15.76 13.54
N ASP A 206 13.30 15.10 12.92
CA ASP A 206 14.26 15.74 12.02
C ASP A 206 13.56 16.36 10.81
N HIS A 207 12.63 15.62 10.20
CA HIS A 207 11.85 16.11 9.07
C HIS A 207 10.98 17.31 9.43
N ALA A 208 10.32 17.29 10.58
CA ALA A 208 9.53 18.42 11.07
C ALA A 208 10.38 19.67 11.30
N ARG A 209 11.57 19.52 11.90
CA ARG A 209 12.53 20.63 12.05
C ARG A 209 12.97 21.18 10.70
N PHE A 210 13.29 20.31 9.75
CA PHE A 210 13.67 20.71 8.40
C PHE A 210 12.54 21.46 7.67
N LEU A 211 11.30 20.99 7.79
CA LEU A 211 10.13 21.66 7.20
C LEU A 211 9.88 23.04 7.81
N ALA A 212 10.02 23.19 9.14
CA ALA A 212 9.86 24.48 9.81
C ALA A 212 10.85 25.54 9.25
N VAL A 213 12.12 25.17 9.13
CA VAL A 213 13.15 26.06 8.54
C VAL A 213 12.83 26.43 7.09
N ARG A 214 12.33 25.46 6.31
CA ARG A 214 11.93 25.73 4.91
C ARG A 214 10.73 26.66 4.82
N LEU A 215 9.75 26.52 5.70
CA LEU A 215 8.57 27.38 5.74
C LEU A 215 8.96 28.81 6.11
N GLU A 216 9.78 29.00 7.15
CA GLU A 216 10.31 30.32 7.51
C GLU A 216 11.04 30.99 6.34
N HIS A 217 11.88 30.23 5.62
CA HIS A 217 12.57 30.75 4.44
C HIS A 217 11.61 31.10 3.29
N GLN A 218 10.53 30.32 3.10
CA GLN A 218 9.51 30.61 2.10
C GLN A 218 8.70 31.86 2.46
N GLU A 219 8.33 32.02 3.73
CA GLU A 219 7.63 33.20 4.24
C GLU A 219 8.46 34.47 4.03
N LEU A 220 9.75 34.45 4.39
CA LEU A 220 10.67 35.55 4.14
C LEU A 220 10.83 35.85 2.64
N SER A 221 10.90 34.82 1.80
CA SER A 221 10.98 35.00 0.34
C SER A 221 9.73 35.68 -0.22
N VAL A 222 8.54 35.31 0.28
CA VAL A 222 7.27 35.95 -0.09
C VAL A 222 7.23 37.41 0.38
N GLU A 223 7.65 37.69 1.62
CA GLU A 223 7.74 39.06 2.13
C GLU A 223 8.65 39.94 1.25
N ARG A 224 9.85 39.46 0.92
CA ARG A 224 10.77 40.16 0.02
C ARG A 224 10.20 40.36 -1.39
N PHE A 225 9.48 39.38 -1.92
CA PHE A 225 8.85 39.50 -3.22
C PHE A 225 7.71 40.54 -3.21
N LEU A 226 6.93 40.60 -2.13
CA LEU A 226 5.88 41.60 -1.94
C LEU A 226 6.48 43.02 -1.77
N GLU A 227 7.58 43.17 -1.04
CA GLU A 227 8.33 44.44 -0.95
C GLU A 227 8.79 44.92 -2.34
N LEU A 228 9.38 44.03 -3.14
CA LEU A 228 9.81 44.35 -4.52
C LEU A 228 8.64 44.71 -5.44
N SER A 229 7.46 44.15 -5.20
CA SER A 229 6.24 44.43 -5.97
C SER A 229 5.48 45.64 -5.44
N GLY A 230 5.93 46.20 -4.31
CA GLY A 230 5.25 47.21 -3.51
C GLY A 230 5.98 48.55 -3.45
N GLU A 231 6.64 48.98 -4.53
CA GLU A 231 7.09 50.36 -4.75
C GLU A 231 7.00 50.70 -6.26
N ASP A 232 5.81 50.60 -6.85
CA ASP A 232 5.47 51.48 -7.97
C ASP A 232 4.87 52.76 -7.36
N GLU A 233 5.74 53.73 -7.03
CA GLU A 233 5.34 55.12 -7.11
C GLU A 233 4.87 55.34 -8.56
N LEU A 234 3.55 55.31 -8.77
CA LEU A 234 2.92 55.78 -9.99
C LEU A 234 3.58 57.12 -10.35
N PRO A 235 4.25 57.25 -11.51
CA PRO A 235 4.88 58.51 -11.84
C PRO A 235 3.79 59.58 -11.87
N ALA A 236 3.96 60.60 -11.04
CA ALA A 236 3.09 61.75 -11.04
C ALA A 236 3.24 62.50 -12.37
N ALA A 237 2.11 62.62 -13.06
CA ALA A 237 1.81 63.43 -14.25
C ALA A 237 2.22 62.88 -15.63
#